data_AF-A0A5N6VN13-F1
#
_entry.id   AF-A0A5N6VN13-F1
#
_cell.length_a   1.000
_cell.length_b   1.000
_cell.length_c   1.000
_cell.angle_alpha   90.00
_cell.angle_beta   90.00
_cell.angle_gamma   90.00
#
_symmetry.space_group_name_H-M   'P 1'
#
loop_
_entity.id
_entity.type
_entity.pdbx_description
1 polymer ?
#
loop_
_entity_poly.entity_id
_entity_poly.type
_entity_poly.pdbx_seq_one_letter_code
_entity_poly.pdbx_strand_id
1 'polypeptide(L)'
;MACCDYLTAWIFDDCGRMPGPWNSKCGPDYPHGKAIAYNNVKATDQTIPPGELLLILRLMFTQLRKRRFLNHMVAPVLLFSIVGPQHARIIEAIFDGSNLVLRTTKLFDLRYKNMQGLNDFAEYFLGPPIGDTVKT
;
A
#
# COMPACT_ATOMS: atom_id res chain seq x y z
N MET A 1 4.67 4.25 -13.96
CA MET A 1 5.18 5.02 -12.80
C MET A 1 4.53 6.39 -12.84
N ALA A 2 3.81 6.78 -11.80
CA ALA A 2 3.19 8.10 -11.69
C ALA A 2 3.64 8.75 -10.38
N CYS A 3 4.23 9.94 -10.48
CA CYS A 3 4.51 10.80 -9.33
C CYS A 3 3.23 11.58 -9.01
N CYS A 4 2.84 11.68 -7.74
CA CYS A 4 1.74 12.54 -7.33
C CYS A 4 2.34 13.80 -6.71
N ASP A 5 2.30 14.93 -7.42
CA ASP A 5 3.17 16.11 -7.25
C ASP A 5 3.07 16.89 -5.92
N TYR A 6 2.37 16.38 -4.90
CA TYR A 6 2.17 17.06 -3.62
C TYR A 6 2.59 16.28 -2.37
N LEU A 7 2.89 14.99 -2.51
CA LEU A 7 3.46 14.13 -1.47
C LEU A 7 4.47 13.26 -2.18
N THR A 8 5.68 13.06 -1.64
CA THR A 8 6.67 12.11 -2.18
C THR A 8 6.16 10.67 -1.99
N ALA A 9 5.13 10.34 -2.75
CA ALA A 9 4.42 9.08 -2.76
C ALA A 9 4.71 8.38 -4.09
N TRP A 10 5.34 7.22 -4.01
CA TRP A 10 5.62 6.36 -5.14
C TRP A 10 4.49 5.36 -5.27
N ILE A 11 3.73 5.48 -6.35
CA ILE A 11 2.65 4.55 -6.68
C ILE A 11 3.23 3.42 -7.52
N PHE A 12 3.18 2.21 -6.99
CA PHE A 12 3.50 0.99 -7.73
C PHE A 12 2.21 0.52 -8.39
N ASP A 13 2.02 0.91 -9.66
CA ASP A 13 1.13 0.14 -10.53
C ASP A 13 1.95 -1.07 -10.96
N ASP A 14 1.81 -2.18 -10.23
CA ASP A 14 2.48 -3.46 -10.53
C ASP A 14 2.11 -3.98 -11.94
N CYS A 15 1.18 -3.32 -12.63
CA CYS A 15 0.82 -3.54 -14.02
C CYS A 15 1.87 -3.03 -15.04
N GLY A 16 3.15 -3.01 -14.68
CA GLY A 16 4.27 -2.87 -15.60
C GLY A 16 4.63 -4.23 -16.18
N ARG A 17 4.68 -4.35 -17.52
CA ARG A 17 5.07 -5.57 -18.24
C ARG A 17 6.53 -5.90 -17.93
N MET A 18 6.79 -6.66 -16.86
CA MET A 18 8.11 -7.23 -16.57
C MET A 18 8.31 -8.41 -17.53
N PRO A 19 9.25 -8.37 -18.48
CA PRO A 19 9.53 -9.51 -19.33
C PRO A 19 10.30 -10.57 -18.52
N GLY A 20 9.65 -11.70 -18.23
CA GLY A 20 10.29 -12.84 -17.56
C GLY A 20 9.29 -13.84 -16.96
N PRO A 21 9.76 -15.01 -16.49
CA PRO A 21 8.92 -16.06 -15.88
C PRO A 21 8.34 -15.65 -14.51
N TRP A 22 8.72 -14.49 -13.99
CA TRP A 22 8.22 -13.89 -12.78
C TRP A 22 6.93 -13.12 -13.07
N ASN A 23 5.83 -13.84 -13.31
CA ASN A 23 4.51 -13.24 -13.37
C ASN A 23 4.14 -12.73 -11.97
N SER A 24 4.37 -11.44 -11.73
CA SER A 24 3.67 -10.73 -10.66
C SER A 24 2.17 -10.89 -10.94
N LYS A 25 1.37 -11.24 -9.93
CA LYS A 25 -0.07 -11.44 -10.08
C LYS A 25 -0.74 -10.10 -10.42
N CYS A 26 -0.73 -9.75 -11.69
CA CYS A 26 -1.16 -8.47 -12.24
C CYS A 26 -2.15 -8.73 -13.37
N GLY A 27 -3.37 -8.25 -13.21
CA GLY A 27 -4.46 -8.50 -14.14
C GLY A 27 -5.76 -7.87 -13.66
N PRO A 28 -6.85 -7.95 -14.44
CA PRO A 28 -8.16 -7.46 -14.02
C PRO A 28 -8.61 -8.10 -12.70
N ASP A 29 -8.19 -9.34 -12.43
CA ASP A 29 -8.55 -10.11 -11.22
C ASP A 29 -7.82 -9.67 -9.94
N TYR A 30 -6.86 -8.74 -10.04
CA TYR A 30 -6.02 -8.28 -8.92
C TYR A 30 -6.11 -6.75 -8.77
N PRO A 31 -7.11 -6.21 -8.06
CA PRO A 31 -7.29 -4.77 -7.84
C PRO A 31 -6.37 -4.20 -6.75
N HIS A 32 -5.45 -5.01 -6.23
CA HIS A 32 -4.54 -4.67 -5.14
C HIS A 32 -3.57 -3.58 -5.58
N GLY A 33 -3.44 -2.53 -4.77
CA GLY A 33 -2.48 -1.44 -4.98
C GLY A 33 -1.39 -1.43 -3.93
N LYS A 34 -0.14 -1.21 -4.34
CA LYS A 34 0.97 -0.95 -3.41
C LYS A 34 1.48 0.49 -3.61
N ALA A 35 1.82 1.16 -2.51
CA ALA A 35 2.41 2.49 -2.57
C ALA A 35 3.41 2.69 -1.43
N ILE A 36 4.43 3.51 -1.66
CA ILE A 36 5.34 3.99 -0.62
C ILE A 36 5.08 5.47 -0.42
N ALA A 37 4.83 5.91 0.81
CA ALA A 37 4.75 7.32 1.19
C ALA A 37 5.94 7.69 2.06
N TYR A 38 6.55 8.83 1.77
CA TYR A 38 7.54 9.43 2.63
C TYR A 38 6.96 10.64 3.35
N ASN A 39 7.13 10.68 4.66
CA ASN A 39 6.69 11.77 5.51
C ASN A 39 7.78 12.07 6.55
N ASN A 40 8.17 13.34 6.72
CA ASN A 40 9.18 13.71 7.71
C ASN A 40 8.59 14.07 9.09
N VAL A 41 7.29 13.82 9.30
CA VAL A 41 6.63 14.03 10.60
C VAL A 41 7.06 12.94 11.58
N LYS A 42 7.29 13.33 12.84
CA LYS A 42 7.60 12.42 13.94
C LYS A 42 6.44 11.45 14.16
N ALA A 43 6.66 10.17 13.89
CA ALA A 43 5.59 9.20 14.04
C ALA A 43 5.31 8.85 15.49
N THR A 44 4.04 8.59 15.76
CA THR A 44 3.52 8.05 17.01
C THR A 44 2.79 6.75 16.68
N ASP A 45 3.00 5.71 17.47
CA ASP A 45 2.50 4.35 17.20
C ASP A 45 0.97 4.27 17.05
N GLN A 46 0.24 5.20 17.64
CA GLN A 46 -1.21 5.15 17.74
C GLN A 46 -1.95 5.99 16.70
N THR A 47 -1.25 6.82 15.93
CA THR A 47 -1.89 7.80 15.04
C THR A 47 -1.41 7.70 13.62
N ILE A 48 -2.37 7.67 12.69
CA ILE A 48 -2.11 7.77 11.25
C ILE A 48 -2.12 9.26 10.86
N PRO A 49 -1.03 9.83 10.30
CA PRO A 49 -1.06 11.18 9.78
C PRO A 49 -2.16 11.34 8.72
N PRO A 50 -2.90 12.46 8.72
CA PRO A 50 -3.97 12.70 7.76
C PRO A 50 -3.53 12.58 6.30
N GLY A 51 -2.27 12.93 5.99
CA GLY A 51 -1.72 12.81 4.64
C GLY A 51 -1.63 11.37 4.12
N GLU A 52 -1.34 10.41 4.99
CA GLU A 52 -1.28 8.99 4.63
C GLU A 52 -2.67 8.41 4.42
N LEU A 53 -3.62 8.79 5.28
CA LEU A 53 -5.02 8.41 5.12
C LEU A 53 -5.61 8.95 3.81
N LEU A 54 -5.35 10.22 3.50
CA LEU A 54 -5.80 10.84 2.26
C LEU A 54 -5.17 10.16 1.03
N LEU A 55 -3.91 9.74 1.12
CA LEU A 55 -3.24 9.01 0.06
C LEU A 55 -3.88 7.64 -0.16
N ILE A 56 -4.16 6.87 0.90
CA ILE A 56 -4.86 5.59 0.84
C ILE A 56 -6.21 5.77 0.13
N LEU A 57 -7.01 6.74 0.56
CA LEU A 57 -8.32 7.02 -0.03
C LEU A 57 -8.19 7.38 -1.52
N ARG A 58 -7.24 8.26 -1.89
CA ARG A 58 -6.99 8.61 -3.30
C ARG A 58 -6.61 7.40 -4.14
N LEU A 59 -5.77 6.50 -3.60
CA LEU A 59 -5.38 5.27 -4.28
C LEU A 59 -6.59 4.35 -4.47
N MET A 60 -7.39 4.14 -3.43
CA MET A 60 -8.62 3.33 -3.50
C MET A 60 -9.59 3.88 -4.55
N PHE A 61 -9.89 5.18 -4.53
CA PHE A 61 -10.75 5.81 -5.54
C PHE A 61 -10.19 5.67 -6.95
N THR A 62 -8.86 5.81 -7.10
CA THR A 62 -8.21 5.67 -8.41
C THR A 62 -8.33 4.23 -8.91
N GLN A 63 -8.17 3.22 -8.06
CA GLN A 63 -8.34 1.81 -8.45
C GLN A 63 -9.79 1.50 -8.81
N LEU A 64 -10.76 1.90 -7.98
CA LEU A 64 -12.19 1.66 -8.22
C LEU A 64 -12.73 2.36 -9.48
N ARG A 65 -12.13 3.48 -9.89
CA ARG A 65 -12.50 4.17 -11.14
C ARG A 65 -11.96 3.48 -12.40
N LYS A 66 -10.99 2.57 -12.30
CA LYS A 66 -10.44 1.89 -13.47
C LYS A 66 -11.45 0.88 -14.00
N ARG A 67 -11.78 0.97 -15.30
CA ARG A 67 -12.72 0.05 -15.97
C ARG A 67 -12.38 -1.43 -15.80
N ARG A 68 -11.10 -1.77 -15.69
CA ARG A 68 -10.61 -3.15 -15.50
C ARG A 68 -11.01 -3.77 -14.15
N PHE A 69 -11.38 -2.95 -13.17
CA PHE A 69 -11.70 -3.40 -11.80
C PHE A 69 -13.17 -3.21 -11.43
N LEU A 70 -14.06 -2.94 -12.41
CA LEU A 70 -15.49 -2.77 -12.15
C LEU A 70 -16.16 -3.99 -11.52
N ASN A 71 -15.62 -5.20 -11.77
CA ASN A 71 -16.10 -6.43 -11.16
C ASN A 71 -15.61 -6.62 -9.72
N HIS A 72 -14.68 -5.78 -9.25
CA HIS A 72 -14.10 -5.85 -7.92
C HIS A 72 -14.63 -4.68 -7.07
N MET A 73 -15.50 -5.01 -6.12
CA MET A 73 -16.11 -4.02 -5.23
C MET A 73 -15.22 -3.67 -4.02
N VAL A 74 -14.08 -4.36 -3.88
CA VAL A 74 -13.10 -4.16 -2.80
C VAL A 74 -11.75 -3.85 -3.42
N ALA A 75 -11.20 -2.68 -3.08
CA ALA A 75 -9.89 -2.22 -3.53
C ALA A 75 -8.91 -2.17 -2.34
N PRO A 76 -8.19 -3.27 -2.07
CA PRO A 76 -7.20 -3.29 -1.00
C PRO A 76 -5.96 -2.47 -1.41
N VAL A 77 -5.46 -1.66 -0.48
CA VAL A 77 -4.26 -0.84 -0.65
C VAL A 77 -3.27 -1.16 0.47
N LEU A 78 -2.05 -1.50 0.08
CA LEU A 78 -0.92 -1.67 0.97
C LEU A 78 -0.03 -0.42 0.88
N LEU A 79 -0.03 0.39 1.94
CA LEU A 79 0.79 1.59 2.03
C LEU A 79 1.99 1.35 2.95
N PHE A 80 3.18 1.53 2.39
CA PHE A 80 4.43 1.57 3.13
C PHE A 80 4.72 3.02 3.52
N SER A 81 4.52 3.34 4.80
CA SER A 81 4.75 4.68 5.31
C SER A 81 6.13 4.76 5.96
N ILE A 82 6.98 5.61 5.39
CA ILE A 82 8.31 5.94 5.92
C ILE A 82 8.20 7.28 6.61
N VAL A 83 8.45 7.29 7.91
CA VAL A 83 8.22 8.40 8.84
C VAL A 83 9.51 8.80 9.56
N GLY A 84 9.64 10.09 9.91
CA GLY A 84 10.84 10.60 10.57
C GLY A 84 10.93 10.23 12.06
N PRO A 85 12.13 10.07 12.65
CA PRO A 85 13.44 9.87 12.01
C PRO A 85 13.65 8.38 11.65
N GLN A 86 13.69 8.02 10.35
CA GLN A 86 13.90 6.65 9.83
C GLN A 86 13.12 5.53 10.55
N HIS A 87 11.81 5.71 10.70
CA HIS A 87 10.92 4.62 11.05
C HIS A 87 10.08 4.26 9.83
N ALA A 88 9.66 3.00 9.75
CA ALA A 88 8.72 2.58 8.74
C ALA A 88 7.54 1.86 9.38
N ARG A 89 6.41 1.86 8.71
CA ARG A 89 5.26 1.02 9.06
C ARG A 89 4.50 0.65 7.81
N ILE A 90 3.71 -0.39 7.95
CA ILE A 90 2.89 -0.92 6.87
C ILE A 90 1.44 -0.70 7.28
N ILE A 91 0.66 -0.13 6.37
CA ILE A 91 -0.76 0.13 6.54
C ILE A 91 -1.49 -0.68 5.49
N GLU A 92 -2.22 -1.68 5.94
CA GLU A 92 -3.17 -2.41 5.11
C GLU A 92 -4.52 -1.72 5.21
N ALA A 93 -5.03 -1.27 4.08
CA ALA A 93 -6.31 -0.61 4.00
C ALA A 93 -7.24 -1.42 3.11
N ILE A 94 -8.39 -1.80 3.67
CA ILE A 94 -9.42 -2.56 2.96
C ILE A 94 -10.72 -1.79 3.06
N PHE A 95 -11.34 -1.53 1.92
CA PHE A 95 -12.67 -0.95 1.86
C PHE A 95 -13.68 -2.03 1.50
N ASP A 96 -14.56 -2.37 2.43
CA ASP A 96 -15.58 -3.41 2.24
C ASP A 96 -16.84 -2.88 1.51
N GLY A 97 -16.86 -1.63 1.02
CA GLY A 97 -18.03 -0.99 0.44
C GLY A 97 -18.81 -0.09 1.42
N SER A 98 -18.57 -0.20 2.73
CA SER A 98 -19.24 0.62 3.75
C SER A 98 -18.26 1.17 4.79
N ASN A 99 -17.33 0.34 5.26
CA ASN A 99 -16.32 0.65 6.24
C ASN A 99 -14.93 0.58 5.62
N LEU A 100 -14.10 1.55 6.00
CA LEU A 100 -12.66 1.51 5.75
C LEU A 100 -11.98 0.88 6.96
N VAL A 101 -11.46 -0.33 6.77
CA VAL A 101 -10.67 -1.03 7.80
C VAL A 101 -9.20 -0.75 7.55
N LEU A 102 -8.54 -0.13 8.53
CA LEU A 102 -7.11 0.14 8.52
C LEU A 102 -6.43 -0.78 9.54
N ARG A 103 -5.47 -1.57 9.08
CA ARG A 103 -4.58 -2.37 9.94
C ARG A 103 -3.19 -1.81 9.80
N THR A 104 -2.55 -1.55 10.92
CA THR A 104 -1.20 -0.98 10.96
C THR A 104 -0.28 -1.94 11.70
N THR A 105 0.90 -2.19 11.14
CA THR A 105 1.96 -2.87 11.88
C THR A 105 2.52 -1.96 12.97
N LYS A 106 3.31 -2.54 13.88
CA LYS A 106 4.18 -1.76 14.74
C LYS A 106 5.17 -0.95 13.90
N LEU A 107 5.66 0.15 14.44
CA LEU A 107 6.74 0.90 13.82
C LEU A 107 8.02 0.08 13.83
N PHE A 108 8.59 -0.11 12.66
CA PHE A 108 9.92 -0.63 12.47
C PHE A 108 10.92 0.51 12.67
N ASP A 109 11.77 0.39 13.69
CA ASP A 109 12.92 1.28 13.85
C ASP A 109 14.00 0.88 12.84
N LEU A 110 14.19 1.71 11.80
CA LEU A 110 15.18 1.52 10.74
C LEU A 110 16.38 2.46 10.90
N ARG A 111 16.48 3.20 12.02
CA ARG A 111 17.66 4.04 12.34
C ARG A 111 18.91 3.19 12.55
N TYR A 112 18.71 2.00 13.08
CA TYR A 112 19.73 0.98 13.26
C TYR A 112 19.46 -0.19 12.32
N LYS A 113 20.48 -1.01 12.09
CA LYS A 113 20.38 -2.19 11.23
C LYS A 113 19.45 -3.24 11.87
N ASN A 114 18.15 -3.11 11.62
CA ASN A 114 17.13 -4.07 12.01
C ASN A 114 16.87 -5.03 10.85
N MET A 115 17.67 -6.10 10.76
CA MET A 115 17.55 -7.10 9.71
C MET A 115 16.18 -7.80 9.71
N GLN A 116 15.60 -8.02 10.89
CA GLN A 116 14.29 -8.65 11.01
C GLN A 116 13.19 -7.74 10.47
N GLY A 117 13.15 -6.48 10.94
CA GLY A 117 12.18 -5.50 10.44
C GLY A 117 12.31 -5.24 8.93
N LEU A 118 13.54 -5.28 8.39
CA LEU A 118 13.77 -5.16 6.95
C LEU A 118 13.26 -6.39 6.18
N ASN A 119 13.50 -7.60 6.70
CA ASN A 119 13.00 -8.83 6.11
C ASN A 119 11.47 -8.85 6.13
N ASP A 120 10.85 -8.55 7.27
CA ASP A 120 9.39 -8.45 7.39
C ASP A 120 8.85 -7.45 6.36
N PHE A 121 9.46 -6.27 6.26
CA PHE A 121 9.07 -5.24 5.30
C PHE A 121 9.19 -5.70 3.84
N ALA A 122 10.27 -6.43 3.52
CA ALA A 122 10.48 -7.02 2.20
C ALA A 122 9.46 -8.13 1.90
N GLU A 123 9.11 -8.96 2.88
CA GLU A 123 8.08 -10.01 2.75
C GLU A 123 6.71 -9.41 2.42
N TYR A 124 6.30 -8.33 3.10
CA TYR A 124 5.06 -7.62 2.75
C TYR A 124 5.12 -6.99 1.34
N PHE A 125 6.27 -6.42 0.96
CA PHE A 125 6.42 -5.77 -0.34
C PHE A 125 6.45 -6.76 -1.50
N LEU A 126 7.14 -7.89 -1.36
CA LEU A 126 7.29 -8.93 -2.38
C LEU A 126 6.19 -9.99 -2.31
N GLY A 127 5.43 -10.04 -1.22
CA GLY A 127 4.37 -11.00 -1.00
C GLY A 127 3.25 -10.91 -2.04
N PRO A 128 2.60 -12.04 -2.36
CA PRO A 128 1.44 -12.04 -3.23
C PRO A 128 0.29 -11.26 -2.61
N PRO A 129 -0.62 -10.70 -3.42
CA PRO A 129 -1.84 -10.11 -2.91
C PRO A 129 -2.68 -11.17 -2.17
N ILE A 130 -3.23 -10.78 -1.01
CA ILE A 130 -4.07 -11.63 -0.16
C ILE A 130 -5.41 -10.94 0.04
N GLY A 131 -6.49 -11.72 0.01
CA GLY A 131 -7.86 -11.26 0.26
C GLY A 131 -8.74 -11.34 -0.98
N ASP A 132 -9.98 -11.75 -0.78
CA ASP A 132 -10.98 -11.80 -1.84
C ASP A 132 -11.50 -10.40 -2.14
N THR A 133 -11.51 -10.05 -3.42
CA THR A 133 -11.88 -8.71 -3.88
C THR A 133 -13.19 -8.68 -4.64
N VAL A 134 -13.77 -9.86 -4.87
CA VAL A 134 -15.09 -10.08 -5.44
C VAL A 134 -16.03 -10.41 -4.28
N LYS A 135 -17.08 -9.61 -4.10
CA LYS A 135 -18.16 -9.99 -3.20
C LYS A 135 -19.09 -10.94 -3.95
N THR A 136 -19.29 -12.14 -3.40
CA THR A 136 -20.27 -13.12 -3.88
C THR A 136 -21.69 -12.63 -3.60
#